data_AF-A0A182J8H0-F1
#
_entry.id   AF-A0A182J8H0-F1
#
_cell.length_a   1.000
_cell.length_b   1.000
_cell.length_c   1.000
_cell.angle_alpha   90.00
_cell.angle_beta   90.00
_cell.angle_gamma   90.00
#
_symmetry.space_group_name_H-M   'P 1'
#
loop_
_entity.id
_entity.type
_entity.pdbx_description
1 polymer ?
#
loop_
_entity_poly.entity_id
_entity_poly.type
_entity_poly.pdbx_seq_one_letter_code
_entity_poly.pdbx_strand_id
1 'polypeptide(L)'
;MRMDIFRWLPGACGSLGPALIPPAHIAVLWYFWQNYSRFVDKRFCSCSCWDTVFKGTYESGIASYKHMYFNATQNTMKMWLLIVVGVIALYECTKHLVQLLLQSKVRYTMIVLFLLSIFSHYYAWWAYLNYYNDEYYHQWNHQLFFTVSVEGHEGYQGLGLARINHERTLSPFQITELISTSFVLHLANVENQVTARKTLSIVGIALLHILASGVDQFISNVFRGEGYPHQVVRDLGFMIPDVMHLILPLWLLRQTRLESFSTRPFYRDRNLRRDVVLMFFVVTVLFTICSFL
;
A
#
# COMPACT_ATOMS: atom_id res chain seq x y z
N MET A 1 -5.00 16.71 -36.95
CA MET A 1 -5.74 16.03 -35.87
C MET A 1 -5.86 14.52 -36.13
N ARG A 2 -4.75 13.82 -36.47
CA ARG A 2 -4.73 12.36 -36.70
C ARG A 2 -3.40 11.71 -36.31
N MET A 3 -2.61 12.38 -35.45
CA MET A 3 -1.26 11.93 -35.05
C MET A 3 -1.11 11.72 -33.53
N ASP A 4 -2.09 12.09 -32.71
CA ASP A 4 -1.98 11.93 -31.24
C ASP A 4 -2.48 10.57 -30.75
N ILE A 5 -3.40 9.92 -31.47
CA ILE A 5 -3.95 8.60 -31.10
C ILE A 5 -2.90 7.48 -31.16
N PHE A 6 -1.95 7.56 -32.10
CA PHE A 6 -0.90 6.54 -32.26
C PHE A 6 0.27 6.67 -31.30
N ARG A 7 0.40 7.78 -30.58
CA ARG A 7 1.49 7.97 -29.59
C ARG A 7 1.26 7.20 -28.30
N TRP A 8 -0.01 7.08 -27.89
CA TRP A 8 -0.39 6.39 -26.65
C TRP A 8 -0.65 4.90 -26.86
N LEU A 9 -0.92 4.48 -28.10
CA LEU A 9 -1.25 3.10 -28.43
C LEU A 9 -0.19 2.08 -27.98
N PRO A 10 1.12 2.29 -28.22
CA PRO A 10 2.14 1.33 -27.79
C PRO A 10 2.29 1.26 -26.28
N GLY A 11 2.14 2.39 -25.58
CA GLY A 11 2.17 2.44 -24.11
C GLY A 11 0.94 1.78 -23.49
N ALA A 12 -0.24 2.00 -24.08
CA ALA A 12 -1.48 1.35 -23.67
C ALA A 12 -1.43 -0.16 -23.95
N CYS A 13 -1.03 -0.59 -25.14
CA CYS A 13 -0.89 -2.02 -25.45
C CYS A 13 0.20 -2.71 -24.61
N GLY A 14 1.32 -2.03 -24.33
CA GLY A 14 2.40 -2.55 -23.50
C GLY A 14 2.04 -2.70 -22.02
N SER A 15 1.15 -1.87 -21.50
CA SER A 15 0.65 -1.96 -20.11
C SER A 15 -0.59 -2.86 -19.97
N LEU A 16 -1.52 -2.79 -20.93
CA LEU A 16 -2.76 -3.59 -20.93
C LEU A 16 -2.51 -5.06 -21.29
N GLY A 17 -1.51 -5.36 -22.13
CA GLY A 17 -1.18 -6.74 -22.52
C GLY A 17 -0.89 -7.65 -21.31
N PRO A 18 0.08 -7.32 -20.45
CA PRO A 18 0.37 -8.08 -19.23
C PRO A 18 -0.79 -8.14 -18.23
N ALA A 19 -1.67 -7.13 -18.24
CA ALA A 19 -2.83 -7.06 -17.36
C ALA A 19 -4.01 -7.93 -17.84
N LEU A 20 -4.18 -8.11 -19.17
CA LEU A 20 -5.36 -8.76 -19.74
C LEU A 20 -5.09 -10.18 -20.26
N ILE A 21 -3.93 -10.43 -20.87
CA ILE A 21 -3.63 -11.72 -21.51
C ILE A 21 -3.59 -12.87 -20.49
N PRO A 22 -2.87 -12.77 -19.36
CA PRO A 22 -2.80 -13.88 -18.40
C PRO A 22 -4.13 -14.14 -17.68
N PRO A 23 -4.90 -13.14 -17.21
CA PRO A 23 -6.25 -13.38 -16.69
C PRO A 23 -7.20 -13.99 -17.72
N ALA A 24 -7.12 -13.58 -18.99
CA ALA A 24 -7.92 -14.20 -20.06
C ALA A 24 -7.55 -15.68 -20.24
N HIS A 25 -6.26 -16.03 -20.24
CA HIS A 25 -5.81 -17.42 -20.28
C HIS A 25 -6.28 -18.21 -19.05
N ILE A 26 -6.15 -17.65 -17.84
CA ILE A 26 -6.63 -18.28 -16.60
C ILE A 26 -8.15 -18.51 -16.66
N ALA A 27 -8.92 -17.55 -17.16
CA ALA A 27 -10.38 -17.65 -17.28
C ALA A 27 -10.80 -18.73 -18.30
N VAL A 28 -10.13 -18.79 -19.45
CA VAL A 28 -10.36 -19.83 -20.47
C VAL A 28 -10.04 -21.21 -19.90
N LEU A 29 -8.89 -21.36 -19.23
CA LEU A 29 -8.53 -22.60 -18.57
C LEU A 29 -9.58 -22.97 -17.50
N TRP A 30 -9.96 -22.04 -16.63
CA TRP A 30 -10.99 -22.27 -15.62
C TRP A 30 -12.34 -22.71 -16.23
N TYR A 31 -12.79 -22.06 -17.31
CA TYR A 31 -14.07 -22.36 -17.95
C TYR A 31 -14.09 -23.76 -18.60
N PHE A 32 -13.09 -24.08 -19.42
CA PHE A 32 -13.07 -25.38 -20.09
C PHE A 32 -12.77 -26.51 -19.12
N TRP A 33 -11.95 -26.25 -18.10
CA TRP A 33 -11.51 -27.29 -17.17
C TRP A 33 -12.59 -27.77 -16.21
N GLN A 34 -13.66 -27.00 -15.98
CA GLN A 34 -14.81 -27.47 -15.20
C GLN A 34 -15.38 -28.79 -15.75
N ASN A 35 -15.37 -28.97 -17.07
CA ASN A 35 -15.90 -30.17 -17.74
C ASN A 35 -14.95 -31.37 -17.70
N TYR A 36 -13.66 -31.16 -17.42
CA TYR A 36 -12.62 -32.20 -17.42
C TYR A 36 -12.05 -32.47 -16.01
N SER A 37 -12.34 -31.60 -15.05
CA SER A 37 -11.89 -31.71 -13.66
C SER A 37 -12.61 -32.84 -12.91
N ARG A 38 -11.88 -33.51 -12.01
CA ARG A 38 -12.46 -34.43 -11.04
C ARG A 38 -12.92 -33.63 -9.82
N PHE A 39 -14.02 -34.03 -9.18
CA PHE A 39 -14.45 -33.40 -7.93
C PHE A 39 -13.40 -33.61 -6.83
N VAL A 40 -12.90 -32.51 -6.26
CA VAL A 40 -11.91 -32.51 -5.18
C VAL A 40 -12.52 -31.85 -3.95
N ASP A 41 -12.69 -32.63 -2.88
CA ASP A 41 -13.16 -32.08 -1.60
C ASP A 41 -12.03 -31.34 -0.89
N LYS A 42 -12.08 -30.00 -0.95
CA LYS A 42 -11.07 -29.09 -0.39
C LYS A 42 -10.89 -29.22 1.13
N ARG A 43 -11.85 -29.78 1.87
CA ARG A 43 -11.80 -29.87 3.35
C ARG A 43 -11.11 -31.13 3.86
N PHE A 44 -11.14 -32.22 3.09
CA PHE A 44 -10.64 -33.53 3.51
C PHE A 44 -9.49 -34.05 2.62
N CYS A 45 -9.08 -33.28 1.62
CA CYS A 45 -8.07 -33.69 0.65
C CYS A 45 -6.65 -33.72 1.22
N SER A 46 -5.90 -34.75 0.82
CA SER A 46 -4.47 -34.93 1.11
C SER A 46 -3.63 -35.01 -0.18
N CYS A 47 -2.54 -35.79 -0.19
CA CYS A 47 -1.44 -35.76 -1.19
C CYS A 47 -1.82 -36.10 -2.64
N SER A 48 -2.98 -36.71 -2.89
CA SER A 48 -3.44 -37.09 -4.23
C SER A 48 -4.36 -36.06 -4.90
N CYS A 49 -4.54 -34.89 -4.29
CA CYS A 49 -5.52 -33.91 -4.72
C CYS A 49 -4.92 -32.89 -5.70
N TRP A 50 -4.57 -33.36 -6.89
CA TRP A 50 -4.22 -32.50 -8.00
C TRP A 50 -5.23 -32.70 -9.12
N ASP A 51 -6.15 -31.75 -9.29
CA ASP A 51 -7.07 -31.71 -10.45
C ASP A 51 -6.49 -30.85 -11.59
N THR A 52 -5.20 -30.51 -11.52
CA THR A 52 -4.43 -29.61 -12.41
C THR A 52 -4.84 -28.13 -12.41
N VAL A 53 -5.90 -27.75 -11.70
CA VAL A 53 -6.35 -26.35 -11.49
C VAL A 53 -6.16 -25.90 -10.06
N PHE A 54 -6.27 -26.83 -9.12
CA PHE A 54 -6.08 -26.71 -7.69
C PHE A 54 -5.10 -27.80 -7.24
N LYS A 55 -4.06 -27.35 -6.54
CA LYS A 55 -3.07 -28.21 -5.92
C LYS A 55 -3.40 -28.34 -4.44
N GLY A 56 -3.85 -29.52 -4.01
CA GLY A 56 -4.09 -29.85 -2.60
C GLY A 56 -2.81 -29.88 -1.77
N THR A 57 -2.97 -30.11 -0.47
CA THR A 57 -1.87 -30.17 0.51
C THR A 57 -0.96 -31.36 0.20
N TYR A 58 0.24 -31.07 -0.30
CA TYR A 58 1.42 -31.89 0.00
C TYR A 58 1.54 -31.84 1.54
N GLU A 59 1.66 -32.90 2.34
CA GLU A 59 2.55 -34.05 2.23
C GLU A 59 2.20 -35.20 3.20
N SER A 60 2.60 -36.41 2.81
CA SER A 60 3.02 -37.50 3.68
C SER A 60 4.55 -37.39 3.80
N GLY A 61 5.07 -36.43 4.60
CA GLY A 61 6.50 -36.12 4.70
C GLY A 61 6.86 -34.80 5.41
N ILE A 62 8.16 -34.50 5.52
CA ILE A 62 8.70 -33.22 6.05
C ILE A 62 8.73 -32.21 4.90
N ALA A 63 7.81 -31.24 4.93
CA ALA A 63 7.62 -30.30 3.85
C ALA A 63 8.78 -29.36 3.61
N SER A 64 9.28 -29.35 2.37
CA SER A 64 10.15 -28.29 1.88
C SER A 64 9.32 -27.08 1.48
N TYR A 65 9.78 -25.88 1.82
CA TYR A 65 9.11 -24.62 1.51
C TYR A 65 8.95 -24.46 -0.01
N LYS A 66 7.73 -24.21 -0.48
CA LYS A 66 7.48 -23.78 -1.86
C LYS A 66 7.10 -22.31 -1.86
N HIS A 67 7.68 -21.54 -2.76
CA HIS A 67 7.64 -20.06 -2.68
C HIS A 67 6.46 -19.41 -3.41
N MET A 68 5.82 -20.08 -4.38
CA MET A 68 4.56 -19.62 -5.00
C MET A 68 3.89 -20.76 -5.77
N TYR A 69 2.56 -20.87 -5.71
CA TYR A 69 1.78 -21.89 -6.43
C TYR A 69 0.88 -21.25 -7.49
N PHE A 70 0.87 -21.83 -8.70
CA PHE A 70 -0.01 -21.38 -9.78
C PHE A 70 -1.24 -22.29 -9.87
N ASN A 71 -2.37 -21.78 -9.39
CA ASN A 71 -3.69 -22.42 -9.51
C ASN A 71 -4.56 -21.61 -10.47
N ALA A 72 -5.43 -22.20 -11.28
CA ALA A 72 -6.35 -21.43 -12.14
C ALA A 72 -7.64 -21.05 -11.38
N THR A 73 -7.51 -20.28 -10.30
CA THR A 73 -8.63 -19.84 -9.45
C THR A 73 -8.85 -18.32 -9.53
N GLN A 74 -10.02 -17.85 -9.06
CA GLN A 74 -10.31 -16.42 -8.93
C GLN A 74 -9.32 -15.69 -8.02
N ASN A 75 -8.81 -16.32 -6.96
CA ASN A 75 -7.80 -15.71 -6.09
C ASN A 75 -6.47 -15.55 -6.81
N THR A 76 -6.06 -16.51 -7.65
CA THR A 76 -4.88 -16.36 -8.50
C THR A 76 -5.02 -15.21 -9.49
N MET A 77 -6.23 -15.00 -10.05
CA MET A 77 -6.49 -13.83 -10.89
C MET A 77 -6.32 -12.52 -10.10
N LYS A 78 -6.83 -12.45 -8.87
CA LYS A 78 -6.65 -11.26 -7.99
C LYS A 78 -5.19 -11.02 -7.67
N MET A 79 -4.43 -12.07 -7.32
CA MET A 79 -2.98 -11.98 -7.09
C MET A 79 -2.23 -11.48 -8.33
N TRP A 80 -2.57 -12.00 -9.51
CA TRP A 80 -1.96 -11.57 -10.77
C TRP A 80 -2.23 -10.09 -11.06
N LEU A 81 -3.48 -9.66 -10.94
CA LEU A 81 -3.86 -8.26 -11.15
C LEU A 81 -3.14 -7.34 -10.17
N LEU A 82 -3.06 -7.72 -8.89
CA LEU A 82 -2.32 -6.98 -7.86
C LEU A 82 -0.83 -6.83 -8.24
N ILE A 83 -0.21 -7.91 -8.73
CA ILE A 83 1.20 -7.88 -9.17
C ILE A 83 1.39 -6.93 -10.35
N VAL A 84 0.57 -7.07 -11.39
CA VAL A 84 0.70 -6.26 -12.60
C VAL A 84 0.47 -4.78 -12.30
N VAL A 85 -0.56 -4.44 -11.51
CA VAL A 85 -0.83 -3.06 -11.11
C VAL A 85 0.34 -2.49 -10.30
N GLY A 86 0.88 -3.24 -9.33
CA GLY A 86 2.03 -2.83 -8.55
C GLY A 86 3.28 -2.56 -9.40
N VAL A 87 3.59 -3.47 -10.33
CA VAL A 87 4.74 -3.33 -11.25
C VAL A 87 4.56 -2.14 -12.20
N ILE A 88 3.38 -1.94 -12.78
CA ILE A 88 3.10 -0.80 -13.68
C ILE A 88 3.19 0.52 -12.91
N ALA A 89 2.64 0.57 -11.69
CA ALA A 89 2.71 1.77 -10.86
C ALA A 89 4.16 2.12 -10.53
N LEU A 90 4.98 1.15 -10.10
CA LEU A 90 6.41 1.35 -9.84
C LEU A 90 7.16 1.80 -11.09
N TYR A 91 6.85 1.22 -12.25
CA TYR A 91 7.44 1.60 -13.53
C TYR A 91 7.14 3.05 -13.89
N GLU A 92 5.87 3.49 -13.85
CA GLU A 92 5.51 4.86 -14.18
C GLU A 92 6.09 5.88 -13.18
N CYS A 93 6.13 5.53 -11.87
CA CYS A 93 6.77 6.38 -10.86
C CYS A 93 8.28 6.53 -11.13
N THR A 94 8.97 5.42 -11.41
CA THR A 94 10.41 5.44 -11.69
C THR A 94 10.72 6.20 -12.97
N LYS A 95 9.96 5.94 -14.04
CA LYS A 95 10.06 6.65 -15.32
C LYS A 95 9.87 8.15 -15.13
N HIS A 96 8.86 8.57 -14.36
CA HIS A 96 8.63 9.98 -14.05
C HIS A 96 9.81 10.61 -13.31
N LEU A 97 10.32 9.96 -12.27
CA LEU A 97 11.47 10.46 -11.49
C LEU A 97 12.74 10.53 -12.33
N VAL A 98 13.01 9.51 -13.17
CA VAL A 98 14.16 9.51 -14.09
C VAL A 98 14.04 10.66 -15.10
N GLN A 99 12.86 10.92 -15.65
CA GLN A 99 12.64 12.07 -16.54
C GLN A 99 12.95 13.40 -15.83
N LEU A 100 12.50 13.58 -14.59
CA LEU A 100 12.80 14.78 -13.81
C LEU A 100 14.30 14.90 -13.49
N LEU A 101 14.97 13.78 -13.18
CA LEU A 101 16.42 13.73 -12.96
C LEU A 101 17.20 14.14 -14.21
N LEU A 102 16.87 13.59 -15.37
CA LEU A 102 17.51 13.92 -16.64
C LEU A 102 17.31 15.39 -17.03
N GLN A 103 16.16 15.96 -16.67
CA GLN A 103 15.86 17.38 -16.90
C GLN A 103 16.48 18.31 -15.84
N SER A 104 17.13 17.78 -14.80
CA SER A 104 17.62 18.54 -13.64
C SER A 104 16.52 19.36 -12.93
N LYS A 105 15.26 18.90 -13.02
CA LYS A 105 14.08 19.56 -12.45
C LYS A 105 13.57 18.85 -11.20
N VAL A 106 14.41 18.07 -10.55
CA VAL A 106 14.00 17.24 -9.41
C VAL A 106 14.42 17.82 -8.06
N ARG A 107 13.55 17.68 -7.07
CA ARG A 107 13.86 17.94 -5.67
C ARG A 107 14.35 16.67 -5.01
N TYR A 108 15.64 16.59 -4.70
CA TYR A 108 16.27 15.41 -4.12
C TYR A 108 15.64 14.97 -2.78
N THR A 109 15.12 15.91 -1.98
CA THR A 109 14.39 15.58 -0.75
C THR A 109 13.18 14.68 -1.00
N MET A 110 12.47 14.89 -2.11
CA MET A 110 11.30 14.09 -2.47
C MET A 110 11.70 12.72 -3.03
N ILE A 111 12.87 12.61 -3.69
CA ILE A 111 13.41 11.30 -4.07
C ILE A 111 13.71 10.46 -2.83
N VAL A 112 14.36 11.06 -1.82
CA VAL A 112 14.66 10.34 -0.56
C VAL A 112 13.37 9.86 0.11
N LEU A 113 12.33 10.70 0.17
CA LEU A 113 11.03 10.28 0.71
C LEU A 113 10.40 9.13 -0.07
N PHE A 114 10.43 9.20 -1.40
CA PHE A 114 9.93 8.12 -2.26
C PHE A 114 10.70 6.81 -2.04
N LEU A 115 12.02 6.85 -1.95
CA LEU A 115 12.83 5.65 -1.72
C LEU A 115 12.54 5.01 -0.36
N LEU A 116 12.30 5.82 0.66
CA LEU A 116 11.93 5.34 1.99
C LEU A 116 10.53 4.71 2.01
N SER A 117 9.56 5.25 1.27
CA SER A 117 8.20 4.67 1.22
C SER A 117 8.10 3.36 0.44
N ILE A 118 9.11 2.99 -0.35
CA ILE A 118 9.13 1.70 -1.07
C ILE A 118 8.97 0.53 -0.11
N PHE A 119 9.59 0.58 1.08
CA PHE A 119 9.48 -0.50 2.06
C PHE A 119 8.02 -0.71 2.50
N SER A 120 7.31 0.36 2.83
CA SER A 120 5.91 0.31 3.28
C SER A 120 5.00 -0.27 2.20
N HIS A 121 5.13 0.21 0.96
CA HIS A 121 4.37 -0.29 -0.19
C HIS A 121 4.69 -1.77 -0.49
N TYR A 122 5.96 -2.14 -0.44
CA TYR A 122 6.40 -3.51 -0.69
C TYR A 122 5.84 -4.47 0.35
N TYR A 123 5.94 -4.12 1.63
CA TYR A 123 5.41 -4.95 2.71
C TYR A 123 3.89 -5.12 2.59
N ALA A 124 3.15 -4.02 2.38
CA ALA A 124 1.70 -4.08 2.22
C ALA A 124 1.30 -4.93 1.00
N TRP A 125 1.99 -4.77 -0.13
CA TRP A 125 1.75 -5.58 -1.32
C TRP A 125 1.96 -7.07 -1.06
N TRP A 126 3.05 -7.47 -0.40
CA TRP A 126 3.29 -8.86 -0.04
C TRP A 126 2.30 -9.41 0.99
N ALA A 127 1.85 -8.59 1.95
CA ALA A 127 0.81 -8.97 2.88
C ALA A 127 -0.50 -9.32 2.15
N TYR A 128 -0.91 -8.50 1.17
CA TYR A 128 -2.08 -8.80 0.33
C TYR A 128 -1.89 -10.06 -0.51
N LEU A 129 -0.70 -10.28 -1.09
CA LEU A 129 -0.41 -11.48 -1.86
C LEU A 129 -0.50 -12.75 -1.00
N ASN A 130 0.10 -12.73 0.18
CA ASN A 130 0.04 -13.87 1.12
C ASN A 130 -1.40 -14.15 1.57
N TYR A 131 -2.18 -13.10 1.83
CA TYR A 131 -3.58 -13.24 2.21
C TYR A 131 -4.41 -13.97 1.14
N TYR A 132 -4.24 -13.61 -0.13
CA TYR A 132 -4.92 -14.32 -1.23
C TYR A 132 -4.37 -15.72 -1.49
N ASN A 133 -3.08 -15.93 -1.26
CA ASN A 133 -2.42 -17.22 -1.46
C ASN A 133 -2.87 -18.26 -0.43
N ASP A 134 -2.99 -17.84 0.83
CA ASP A 134 -3.23 -18.77 1.94
C ASP A 134 -4.69 -19.22 2.03
N GLU A 135 -5.65 -18.47 1.45
CA GLU A 135 -7.11 -18.77 1.39
C GLU A 135 -7.77 -19.11 2.76
N TYR A 136 -7.02 -19.04 3.87
CA TYR A 136 -7.43 -19.40 5.22
C TYR A 136 -8.49 -18.45 5.80
N TYR A 137 -8.61 -17.24 5.26
CA TYR A 137 -9.45 -16.18 5.82
C TYR A 137 -10.68 -15.94 4.94
N HIS A 138 -11.84 -16.42 5.40
CA HIS A 138 -13.16 -16.20 4.76
C HIS A 138 -13.64 -14.73 4.81
N GLN A 139 -12.81 -13.80 5.30
CA GLN A 139 -13.22 -12.45 5.74
C GLN A 139 -13.12 -11.37 4.64
N TRP A 140 -12.84 -11.72 3.38
CA TRP A 140 -12.78 -10.75 2.27
C TRP A 140 -14.07 -9.90 2.17
N ASN A 141 -15.24 -10.52 2.33
CA ASN A 141 -16.52 -9.81 2.28
C ASN A 141 -16.80 -8.98 3.53
N HIS A 142 -16.19 -9.30 4.68
CA HIS A 142 -16.27 -8.47 5.88
C HIS A 142 -15.33 -7.25 5.77
N GLN A 143 -14.17 -7.37 5.15
CA GLN A 143 -13.21 -6.27 4.97
C GLN A 143 -13.75 -5.12 4.07
N LEU A 144 -14.47 -5.44 2.98
CA LEU A 144 -15.10 -4.41 2.12
C LEU A 144 -16.37 -3.81 2.75
N PHE A 145 -17.15 -4.61 3.49
CA PHE A 145 -18.38 -4.18 4.14
C PHE A 145 -18.11 -3.24 5.34
N PHE A 146 -17.08 -3.51 6.15
CA PHE A 146 -16.71 -2.64 7.28
C PHE A 146 -15.97 -1.36 6.87
N THR A 147 -15.56 -1.22 5.61
CA THR A 147 -15.05 0.05 5.07
C THR A 147 -16.20 1.01 4.70
N VAL A 148 -17.45 0.52 4.63
CA VAL A 148 -18.64 1.30 4.24
C VAL A 148 -19.71 1.35 5.35
N SER A 149 -19.76 0.39 6.26
CA SER A 149 -20.83 0.28 7.26
C SER A 149 -20.32 0.51 8.68
N VAL A 150 -20.71 1.66 9.22
CA VAL A 150 -20.84 1.91 10.66
C VAL A 150 -21.92 0.96 11.19
N GLU A 151 -21.53 -0.08 11.94
CA GLU A 151 -22.27 -0.76 13.04
C GLU A 151 -21.76 -2.20 13.23
N GLY A 152 -21.52 -2.57 14.49
CA GLY A 152 -20.83 -3.80 14.89
C GLY A 152 -21.73 -5.03 15.11
N HIS A 153 -21.11 -6.14 15.52
CA HIS A 153 -21.48 -6.84 16.74
C HIS A 153 -20.40 -7.84 17.17
N GLU A 154 -20.45 -8.11 18.47
CA GLU A 154 -19.57 -8.91 19.31
C GLU A 154 -19.32 -10.35 18.87
N GLY A 155 -18.15 -10.84 19.28
CA GLY A 155 -18.01 -12.20 19.78
C GLY A 155 -17.16 -13.14 18.96
N TYR A 156 -15.84 -13.13 19.13
CA TYR A 156 -15.00 -14.34 19.09
C TYR A 156 -13.76 -14.17 19.98
N GLN A 157 -13.75 -14.88 21.10
CA GLN A 157 -12.63 -14.99 22.05
C GLN A 157 -11.55 -15.95 21.52
N GLY A 158 -10.28 -15.65 21.85
CA GLY A 158 -9.18 -16.62 21.89
C GLY A 158 -8.24 -16.57 20.68
N LEU A 159 -7.00 -16.11 20.88
CA LEU A 159 -5.89 -16.01 19.92
C LEU A 159 -6.07 -15.15 18.64
N GLY A 160 -7.29 -14.70 18.32
CA GLY A 160 -7.59 -13.86 17.14
C GLY A 160 -7.50 -12.34 17.34
N LEU A 161 -7.42 -11.84 18.58
CA LEU A 161 -7.52 -10.40 18.86
C LEU A 161 -6.34 -9.56 18.37
N ALA A 162 -5.11 -10.09 18.39
CA ALA A 162 -3.96 -9.41 17.77
C ALA A 162 -3.96 -9.51 16.23
N ARG A 163 -4.72 -10.45 15.67
CA ARG A 163 -4.75 -10.76 14.23
C ARG A 163 -5.87 -10.02 13.49
N ILE A 164 -6.99 -9.76 14.18
CA ILE A 164 -8.11 -8.93 13.69
C ILE A 164 -7.71 -7.44 13.64
N ASN A 165 -6.88 -6.96 14.58
CA ASN A 165 -6.38 -5.58 14.59
C ASN A 165 -5.41 -5.27 13.44
N HIS A 166 -4.63 -6.26 12.98
CA HIS A 166 -3.67 -6.09 11.88
C HIS A 166 -4.37 -5.96 10.50
N GLU A 167 -5.59 -6.49 10.35
CA GLU A 167 -6.34 -6.47 9.08
C GLU A 167 -7.32 -5.30 8.96
N ARG A 168 -7.85 -4.74 10.06
CA ARG A 168 -8.63 -3.48 10.04
C ARG A 168 -7.80 -2.25 9.70
N THR A 169 -6.49 -2.29 9.98
CA THR A 169 -5.55 -1.17 9.72
C THR A 169 -4.94 -1.21 8.32
N LEU A 170 -4.92 -2.33 7.60
CA LEU A 170 -4.17 -2.43 6.34
C LEU A 170 -4.79 -1.66 5.16
N SER A 171 -6.11 -1.56 5.06
CA SER A 171 -6.76 -0.84 3.94
C SER A 171 -6.69 0.68 4.07
N PRO A 172 -6.93 1.31 5.25
CA PRO A 172 -6.81 2.76 5.38
C PRO A 172 -5.35 3.21 5.28
N PHE A 173 -4.41 2.46 5.89
CA PHE A 173 -2.99 2.79 5.84
C PHE A 173 -2.42 2.70 4.42
N GLN A 174 -2.82 1.70 3.62
CA GLN A 174 -2.38 1.63 2.23
C GLN A 174 -2.91 2.80 1.40
N ILE A 175 -4.16 3.22 1.63
CA ILE A 175 -4.76 4.37 0.93
C ILE A 175 -4.02 5.66 1.32
N THR A 176 -3.79 5.89 2.62
CA THR A 176 -3.07 7.08 3.08
C THR A 176 -1.62 7.09 2.58
N GLU A 177 -0.96 5.94 2.51
CA GLU A 177 0.40 5.81 1.96
C GLU A 177 0.47 6.07 0.45
N LEU A 178 -0.55 5.65 -0.32
CA LEU A 178 -0.66 6.01 -1.73
C LEU A 178 -0.91 7.51 -1.94
N ILE A 179 -1.74 8.12 -1.09
CA ILE A 179 -2.00 9.56 -1.12
C ILE A 179 -0.73 10.36 -0.78
N SER A 180 -0.01 9.98 0.29
CA SER A 180 1.23 10.65 0.70
C SER A 180 2.28 10.55 -0.41
N THR A 181 2.47 9.36 -0.98
CA THR A 181 3.40 9.11 -2.09
C THR A 181 3.03 9.90 -3.35
N SER A 182 1.74 10.03 -3.66
CA SER A 182 1.27 10.84 -4.79
C SER A 182 1.61 12.32 -4.61
N PHE A 183 1.47 12.87 -3.40
CA PHE A 183 1.91 14.24 -3.11
C PHE A 183 3.42 14.39 -3.16
N VAL A 184 4.19 13.40 -2.68
CA VAL A 184 5.66 13.38 -2.78
C VAL A 184 6.11 13.41 -4.24
N LEU A 185 5.55 12.55 -5.10
CA LEU A 185 5.85 12.52 -6.53
C LEU A 185 5.46 13.84 -7.22
N HIS A 186 4.29 14.41 -6.88
CA HIS A 186 3.91 15.72 -7.38
C HIS A 186 4.91 16.81 -6.95
N LEU A 187 5.35 16.81 -5.67
CA LEU A 187 6.28 17.82 -5.16
C LEU A 187 7.72 17.58 -5.61
N ALA A 188 8.04 16.42 -6.19
CA ALA A 188 9.37 16.10 -6.72
C ALA A 188 9.78 17.01 -7.88
N ASN A 189 8.84 17.52 -8.67
CA ASN A 189 9.13 18.52 -9.69
C ASN A 189 9.37 19.91 -9.05
N VAL A 190 10.53 20.52 -9.34
CA VAL A 190 10.91 21.87 -8.87
C VAL A 190 9.94 22.95 -9.35
N GLU A 191 9.33 22.78 -10.52
CA GLU A 191 8.35 23.72 -11.08
C GLU A 191 7.03 23.74 -10.29
N ASN A 192 6.73 22.66 -9.57
CA ASN A 192 5.52 22.56 -8.78
C ASN A 192 5.66 23.35 -7.48
N GLN A 193 4.79 24.35 -7.30
CA GLN A 193 4.78 25.20 -6.11
C GLN A 193 4.55 24.38 -4.82
N VAL A 194 5.42 24.59 -3.83
CA VAL A 194 5.30 24.00 -2.49
C VAL A 194 4.27 24.81 -1.71
N THR A 195 3.06 24.29 -1.59
CA THR A 195 2.00 24.93 -0.79
C THR A 195 1.91 24.32 0.60
N ALA A 196 1.46 25.13 1.58
CA ALA A 196 1.25 24.66 2.94
C ALA A 196 0.29 23.46 2.98
N ARG A 197 -0.81 23.50 2.22
CA ARG A 197 -1.78 22.39 2.16
C ARG A 197 -1.16 21.06 1.72
N LYS A 198 -0.45 21.03 0.60
CA LYS A 198 0.17 19.78 0.09
C LYS A 198 1.17 19.21 1.08
N THR A 199 1.98 20.09 1.68
CA THR A 199 2.98 19.70 2.68
C THR A 199 2.32 19.18 3.96
N LEU A 200 1.35 19.92 4.49
CA LEU A 200 0.64 19.56 5.72
C LEU A 200 -0.23 18.31 5.55
N SER A 201 -0.69 18.00 4.33
CA SER A 201 -1.34 16.71 4.04
C SER A 201 -0.37 15.53 4.21
N ILE A 202 0.87 15.63 3.70
CA ILE A 202 1.90 14.59 3.90
C ILE A 202 2.22 14.44 5.39
N VAL A 203 2.46 15.58 6.06
CA VAL A 203 2.76 15.65 7.51
C VAL A 203 1.61 15.06 8.34
N GLY A 204 0.36 15.37 8.00
CA GLY A 204 -0.80 14.84 8.71
C GLY A 204 -0.92 13.33 8.61
N ILE A 205 -0.69 12.75 7.42
CA ILE A 205 -0.68 11.30 7.22
C ILE A 205 0.46 10.66 8.04
N ALA A 206 1.67 11.22 7.97
CA ALA A 206 2.80 10.74 8.75
C ALA A 206 2.53 10.78 10.27
N LEU A 207 1.92 11.86 10.77
CA LEU A 207 1.53 11.96 12.19
C LEU A 207 0.50 10.88 12.57
N LEU A 208 -0.48 10.62 11.71
CA LEU A 208 -1.47 9.56 11.93
C LEU A 208 -0.78 8.20 12.06
N HIS A 209 0.14 7.87 11.15
CA HIS A 209 0.87 6.60 11.19
C HIS A 209 1.78 6.48 12.42
N ILE A 210 2.53 7.52 12.77
CA ILE A 210 3.39 7.54 13.97
C ILE A 210 2.56 7.30 15.24
N LEU A 211 1.42 7.98 15.38
CA LEU A 211 0.55 7.82 16.54
C LEU A 211 -0.04 6.41 16.59
N ALA A 212 -0.57 5.92 15.47
CA ALA A 212 -1.21 4.61 15.41
C ALA A 212 -0.21 3.46 15.61
N SER A 213 0.95 3.50 14.93
CA SER A 213 2.03 2.53 15.11
C SER A 213 2.62 2.57 16.52
N GLY A 214 2.76 3.78 17.08
CA GLY A 214 3.21 4.00 18.45
C GLY A 214 2.32 3.35 19.51
N VAL A 215 0.99 3.52 19.40
CA VAL A 215 0.02 2.96 20.34
C VAL A 215 -0.14 1.44 20.16
N ASP A 216 0.00 0.92 18.95
CA ASP A 216 -0.22 -0.51 18.67
C ASP A 216 0.97 -1.39 19.11
N GLN A 217 2.06 -1.40 18.33
CA GLN A 217 3.13 -2.40 18.48
C GLN A 217 4.53 -1.79 18.64
N PHE A 218 4.77 -0.58 18.13
CA PHE A 218 6.11 0.00 18.06
C PHE A 218 6.73 0.20 19.46
N ILE A 219 5.98 0.73 20.42
CA ILE A 219 6.52 0.99 21.77
C ILE A 219 6.86 -0.32 22.49
N SER A 220 5.99 -1.33 22.44
CA SER A 220 6.28 -2.63 23.07
C SER A 220 7.47 -3.32 22.42
N ASN A 221 7.47 -3.39 21.09
CA ASN A 221 8.45 -4.19 20.38
C ASN A 221 9.84 -3.54 20.41
N VAL A 222 9.92 -2.23 20.16
CA VAL A 222 11.20 -1.52 19.99
C VAL A 222 11.71 -0.95 21.30
N PHE A 223 10.86 -0.25 22.07
CA PHE A 223 11.31 0.45 23.29
C PHE A 223 11.29 -0.43 24.54
N ARG A 224 10.29 -1.32 24.69
CA ARG A 224 10.24 -2.25 25.83
C ARG A 224 11.03 -3.54 25.60
N GLY A 225 11.47 -3.78 24.37
CA GLY A 225 12.25 -4.96 24.00
C GLY A 225 11.44 -6.26 24.06
N GLU A 226 10.12 -6.18 23.99
CA GLU A 226 9.21 -7.33 24.05
C GLU A 226 9.07 -8.04 22.69
N GLY A 227 9.55 -7.41 21.61
CA GLY A 227 9.41 -7.89 20.23
C GLY A 227 10.56 -8.80 19.78
N TYR A 228 10.23 -9.79 18.96
CA TYR A 228 11.23 -10.59 18.26
C TYR A 228 12.01 -9.74 17.23
N PRO A 229 13.24 -10.14 16.84
CA PRO A 229 14.07 -9.35 15.93
C PRO A 229 13.38 -8.96 14.61
N HIS A 230 12.58 -9.85 14.02
CA HIS A 230 11.83 -9.57 12.79
C HIS A 230 10.71 -8.53 12.99
N GLN A 231 10.07 -8.50 14.16
CA GLN A 231 9.04 -7.51 14.51
C GLN A 231 9.68 -6.14 14.70
N VAL A 232 10.84 -6.08 15.37
CA VAL A 232 11.60 -4.83 15.56
C VAL A 232 12.04 -4.24 14.22
N VAL A 233 12.60 -5.06 13.32
CA VAL A 233 13.04 -4.60 11.99
C VAL A 233 11.87 -4.08 11.16
N ARG A 234 10.73 -4.78 11.19
CA ARG A 234 9.50 -4.36 10.50
C ARG A 234 9.00 -3.02 11.04
N ASP A 235 8.88 -2.90 12.37
CA ASP A 235 8.33 -1.72 13.03
C ASP A 235 9.23 -0.48 12.81
N LEU A 236 10.56 -0.67 12.80
CA LEU A 236 11.51 0.36 12.37
C LEU A 236 11.36 0.72 10.89
N GLY A 237 11.17 -0.28 10.04
CA GLY A 237 10.98 -0.10 8.60
C GLY A 237 9.75 0.75 8.24
N PHE A 238 8.71 0.73 9.07
CA PHE A 238 7.56 1.62 8.92
C PHE A 238 7.77 2.99 9.57
N MET A 239 8.32 3.03 10.78
CA MET A 239 8.47 4.28 11.53
C MET A 239 9.47 5.25 10.90
N ILE A 240 10.57 4.75 10.32
CA ILE A 240 11.61 5.59 9.71
C ILE A 240 11.05 6.41 8.53
N PRO A 241 10.38 5.81 7.53
CA PRO A 241 9.70 6.57 6.48
C PRO A 241 8.72 7.60 7.02
N ASP A 242 7.86 7.27 8.00
CA ASP A 242 6.88 8.22 8.53
C ASP A 242 7.54 9.42 9.21
N VAL A 243 8.58 9.20 10.03
CA VAL A 243 9.37 10.27 10.65
C VAL A 243 10.02 11.16 9.58
N MET A 244 10.50 10.58 8.49
CA MET A 244 11.08 11.36 7.39
C MET A 244 10.01 12.15 6.62
N HIS A 245 8.82 11.58 6.41
CA HIS A 245 7.65 12.27 5.84
C HIS A 245 7.10 13.37 6.76
N LEU A 246 7.43 13.35 8.04
CA LEU A 246 7.20 14.47 8.95
C LEU A 246 8.27 15.56 8.78
N ILE A 247 9.55 15.20 8.87
CA ILE A 247 10.66 16.16 8.97
C ILE A 247 10.96 16.85 7.64
N LEU A 248 11.12 16.10 6.54
CA LEU A 248 11.58 16.65 5.27
C LEU A 248 10.57 17.64 4.64
N PRO A 249 9.25 17.37 4.61
CA PRO A 249 8.28 18.33 4.09
C PRO A 249 8.19 19.59 4.95
N LEU A 250 8.26 19.48 6.29
CA LEU A 250 8.29 20.64 7.18
C LEU A 250 9.54 21.50 6.98
N TRP A 251 10.70 20.85 6.83
CA TRP A 251 11.96 21.53 6.52
C TRP A 251 11.87 22.27 5.17
N LEU A 252 11.37 21.60 4.12
CA LEU A 252 11.17 22.21 2.81
C LEU A 252 10.23 23.42 2.88
N LEU A 253 9.08 23.30 3.56
CA LEU A 253 8.12 24.40 3.72
C LEU A 253 8.70 25.56 4.54
N ARG A 254 9.58 25.30 5.50
CA ARG A 254 10.31 26.35 6.23
C ARG A 254 11.28 27.06 5.29
N GLN A 255 12.07 26.31 4.53
CA GLN A 255 13.04 26.87 3.58
C GLN A 255 12.36 27.73 2.52
N THR A 256 11.34 27.21 1.84
CA THR A 256 10.61 27.97 0.81
C THR A 256 9.98 29.25 1.36
N ARG A 257 9.54 29.24 2.63
CA ARG A 257 9.02 30.45 3.27
C ARG A 257 10.12 31.46 3.58
N LEU A 258 11.29 31.03 4.07
CA LEU A 258 12.42 31.93 4.30
C LEU A 258 12.86 32.63 3.00
N GLU A 259 12.96 31.88 1.91
CA GLU A 259 13.27 32.41 0.57
C GLU A 259 12.15 33.36 0.05
N SER A 260 10.90 33.02 0.29
CA SER A 260 9.75 33.86 -0.07
C SER A 260 9.67 35.15 0.75
N PHE A 261 10.01 35.11 2.04
CA PHE A 261 10.09 36.31 2.87
C PHE A 261 11.20 37.26 2.39
N SER A 262 12.33 36.72 1.95
CA SER A 262 13.44 37.50 1.39
C SER A 262 13.09 38.15 0.05
N THR A 263 12.23 37.53 -0.75
CA THR A 263 11.93 37.98 -2.13
C THR A 263 10.59 38.72 -2.26
N ARG A 264 9.61 38.45 -1.38
CA ARG A 264 8.26 39.05 -1.38
C ARG A 264 7.72 39.19 0.07
N PRO A 265 8.14 40.21 0.83
CA PRO A 265 7.84 40.35 2.26
C PRO A 265 6.36 40.49 2.62
N PHE A 266 5.47 40.75 1.65
CA PHE A 266 4.05 41.03 1.89
C PHE A 266 3.09 39.84 1.71
N TYR A 267 3.54 38.68 1.22
CA TYR A 267 2.67 37.50 1.08
C TYR A 267 2.63 36.69 2.38
N ARG A 268 2.00 37.26 3.42
CA ARG A 268 1.71 36.54 4.66
C ARG A 268 0.60 35.53 4.37
N ASP A 269 0.96 34.25 4.29
CA ASP A 269 0.02 33.14 4.08
C ASP A 269 -0.98 33.06 5.26
N ARG A 270 -2.09 33.80 5.12
CA ARG A 270 -3.13 33.98 6.14
C ARG A 270 -3.86 32.65 6.43
N ASN A 271 -3.70 31.66 5.56
CA ASN A 271 -4.35 30.36 5.67
C ASN A 271 -3.53 29.33 6.46
N LEU A 272 -2.23 29.55 6.71
CA LEU A 272 -1.39 28.56 7.41
C LEU A 272 -1.97 28.13 8.77
N ARG A 273 -2.41 29.09 9.61
CA ARG A 273 -2.98 28.77 10.93
C ARG A 273 -4.23 27.90 10.76
N ARG A 274 -5.08 28.22 9.78
CA ARG A 274 -6.29 27.46 9.47
C ARG A 274 -5.94 26.07 8.96
N ASP A 275 -4.95 25.95 8.07
CA ASP A 275 -4.52 24.67 7.50
C ASP A 275 -3.87 23.76 8.56
N VAL A 276 -3.11 24.31 9.50
CA VAL A 276 -2.56 23.57 10.65
C VAL A 276 -3.65 23.09 11.60
N VAL A 277 -4.61 23.96 11.96
CA VAL A 277 -5.75 23.58 12.81
C VAL A 277 -6.59 22.48 12.13
N LEU A 278 -6.84 22.62 10.82
CA LEU A 278 -7.57 21.62 10.04
C LEU A 278 -6.81 20.29 10.00
N MET A 279 -5.49 20.31 9.79
CA MET A 279 -4.66 19.10 9.80
C MET A 279 -4.78 18.37 11.14
N PHE A 280 -4.58 19.05 12.28
CA PHE A 280 -4.71 18.42 13.60
C PHE A 280 -6.12 17.90 13.86
N PHE A 281 -7.15 18.64 13.46
CA PHE A 281 -8.53 18.18 13.56
C PHE A 281 -8.76 16.89 12.77
N VAL A 282 -8.35 16.84 11.51
CA VAL A 282 -8.48 15.66 10.65
C VAL A 282 -7.69 14.47 11.21
N VAL A 283 -6.44 14.68 11.63
CA VAL A 283 -5.60 13.62 12.22
C VAL A 283 -6.26 13.07 13.49
N THR A 284 -6.78 13.94 14.36
CA THR A 284 -7.46 13.51 15.59
C THR A 284 -8.71 12.70 15.29
N VAL A 285 -9.56 13.18 14.37
CA VAL A 285 -10.78 12.46 13.94
C VAL A 285 -10.42 11.10 13.35
N LEU A 286 -9.48 11.04 12.39
CA LEU A 286 -9.05 9.79 11.79
C LEU A 286 -8.45 8.83 12.82
N PHE A 287 -7.61 9.33 13.72
CA PHE A 287 -7.02 8.53 14.79
C PHE A 287 -8.09 7.96 15.72
N THR A 288 -9.09 8.76 16.12
CA THR A 288 -10.20 8.27 16.93
C THR A 288 -11.02 7.21 16.19
N ILE A 289 -11.34 7.44 14.91
CA ILE A 289 -12.02 6.44 14.08
C ILE A 289 -11.20 5.14 14.04
N CYS A 290 -9.90 5.21 13.78
CA CYS A 290 -9.01 4.05 13.78
C CYS A 290 -8.92 3.35 15.16
N SER A 291 -9.13 4.07 16.26
CA SER A 291 -9.09 3.50 17.62
C SER A 291 -10.41 2.86 18.05
N PHE A 292 -11.54 3.30 17.47
CA PHE A 292 -12.86 2.73 17.71
C PHE A 292 -13.24 1.62 16.72
N LEU A 293 -12.55 1.57 15.57
CA LEU A 293 -12.67 0.50 14.57
C LEU A 293 -12.06 -0.81 15.04
#